data_AF-A0A8T3YR72-F1
#
_entry.id   AF-A0A8T3YR72-F1
#
_cell.length_a   1.000
_cell.length_b   1.000
_cell.length_c   1.000
_cell.angle_alpha   90.00
_cell.angle_beta   90.00
_cell.angle_gamma   90.00
#
_symmetry.space_group_name_H-M   'P 1'
#
loop_
_entity.id
_entity.type
_entity.pdbx_description
1 polymer ?
#
loop_
_entity_poly.entity_id
_entity_poly.type
_entity_poly.pdbx_seq_one_letter_code
_entity_poly.pdbx_strand_id
1 'polypeptide(L)'
;MGDCNVDKVSELKNKLMYLVRQRRQNRANLRQYMDLLLKLKRQLAYEKPLRDMQETPNAYEPWDDAQEKQLADLYNAGKTIEEITKILQGRHGGTRARLKRLGLSNNVWL
;
A
#
# COMPACT_ATOMS: atom_id res chain seq x y z
N MET A 1 22.88 -64.12 11.29
CA MET A 1 21.77 -63.17 11.55
C MET A 1 22.34 -61.77 11.82
N GLY A 2 23.04 -61.16 10.85
CA GLY A 2 23.69 -59.84 11.00
C GLY A 2 23.30 -58.78 9.95
N ASP A 3 22.75 -59.19 8.80
CA ASP A 3 22.62 -58.31 7.64
C ASP A 3 21.38 -57.40 7.66
N CYS A 4 20.24 -57.88 8.18
CA CYS A 4 18.95 -57.16 8.17
C CYS A 4 18.97 -55.81 8.96
N ASN A 5 19.89 -55.65 9.92
CA ASN A 5 19.99 -54.42 10.69
C ASN A 5 20.82 -53.35 9.97
N VAL A 6 21.84 -53.76 9.22
CA VAL A 6 22.70 -52.86 8.43
C VAL A 6 21.94 -52.28 7.23
N ASP A 7 21.07 -53.09 6.61
CA ASP A 7 20.22 -52.67 5.49
C ASP A 7 19.19 -51.62 5.93
N LYS A 8 18.54 -51.82 7.08
CA LYS A 8 17.60 -50.85 7.66
C LYS A 8 18.27 -49.52 8.00
N VAL A 9 19.48 -49.56 8.56
CA VAL A 9 20.24 -48.33 8.87
C VAL A 9 20.59 -47.57 7.57
N SER A 10 20.96 -48.29 6.52
CA SER A 10 21.28 -47.69 5.21
C SER A 10 20.04 -47.07 4.56
N GLU A 11 18.90 -47.74 4.63
CA GLU A 11 17.62 -47.23 4.14
C GLU A 11 17.21 -45.94 4.88
N LEU A 12 17.30 -45.93 6.21
CA LEU A 12 16.98 -44.76 7.03
C LEU A 12 17.91 -43.57 6.74
N LYS A 13 19.21 -43.82 6.53
CA LYS A 13 20.17 -42.78 6.12
C LYS A 13 19.79 -42.17 4.77
N ASN A 14 19.44 -42.99 3.79
CA ASN A 14 19.01 -42.52 2.48
C ASN A 14 17.73 -41.68 2.56
N LYS A 15 16.75 -42.12 3.36
CA LYS A 15 15.51 -41.38 3.60
C LYS A 15 15.77 -40.03 4.30
N LEU A 16 16.66 -40.01 5.30
CA LEU A 16 17.07 -38.77 5.96
C LEU A 16 17.74 -37.80 4.98
N MET A 17 18.66 -38.29 4.15
CA MET A 17 19.34 -37.47 3.13
C MET A 17 18.34 -36.85 2.14
N TYR A 18 17.35 -37.63 1.70
CA TYR A 18 16.26 -37.14 0.86
C TYR A 18 15.46 -36.02 1.55
N LEU A 19 15.04 -36.23 2.80
CA LEU A 19 14.27 -35.25 3.56
C LEU A 19 15.07 -33.95 3.82
N VAL A 20 16.37 -34.06 4.08
CA VAL A 20 17.26 -32.90 4.22
C VAL A 20 17.34 -32.10 2.91
N ARG A 21 17.43 -32.79 1.76
CA ARG A 21 17.44 -32.14 0.44
C ARG A 21 16.12 -31.42 0.17
N GLN A 22 14.99 -32.06 0.43
CA GLN A 22 13.66 -31.46 0.29
C GLN A 22 13.51 -30.22 1.20
N ARG A 23 13.94 -30.30 2.46
CA ARG A 23 13.90 -29.17 3.38
C ARG A 23 14.73 -27.98 2.87
N ARG A 24 15.91 -28.23 2.29
CA ARG A 24 16.75 -27.18 1.68
C ARG A 24 16.06 -26.54 0.48
N GLN A 25 15.49 -27.36 -0.41
CA GLN A 25 14.73 -26.87 -1.58
C GLN A 25 13.52 -26.05 -1.14
N ASN A 26 12.73 -26.55 -0.19
CA ASN A 26 11.58 -25.81 0.34
C ASN A 26 11.97 -24.46 0.94
N ARG A 27 13.11 -24.40 1.66
CA ARG A 27 13.64 -23.14 2.18
C ARG A 27 14.06 -22.19 1.06
N ALA A 28 14.66 -22.69 -0.02
CA ALA A 28 15.02 -21.89 -1.18
C ALA A 28 13.78 -21.36 -1.91
N ASN A 29 12.78 -22.22 -2.13
CA ASN A 29 11.50 -21.84 -2.74
C ASN A 29 10.79 -20.77 -1.92
N LEU A 30 10.77 -20.91 -0.58
CA LEU A 30 10.19 -19.91 0.30
C LEU A 30 10.91 -18.55 0.19
N ARG A 31 12.24 -18.54 0.06
CA ARG A 31 12.99 -17.30 -0.16
C ARG A 31 12.62 -16.65 -1.50
N GLN A 32 12.59 -17.43 -2.58
CA GLN A 32 12.19 -16.93 -3.90
C GLN A 32 10.77 -16.36 -3.89
N TYR A 33 9.84 -17.03 -3.23
CA TYR A 33 8.47 -16.54 -3.04
C TYR A 33 8.44 -15.20 -2.30
N MET A 34 9.18 -15.08 -1.20
CA MET A 34 9.25 -13.82 -0.44
C MET A 34 9.87 -12.67 -1.24
N ASP A 35 10.89 -12.94 -2.04
CA ASP A 35 11.50 -11.93 -2.92
C ASP A 35 10.51 -11.44 -3.98
N LEU A 36 9.72 -12.35 -4.56
CA LEU A 36 8.66 -12.01 -5.51
C LEU A 36 7.55 -11.18 -4.84
N LEU A 37 7.14 -11.54 -3.63
CA LEU A 37 6.16 -10.76 -2.87
C LEU A 37 6.65 -9.33 -2.60
N LEU A 38 7.93 -9.16 -2.25
CA LEU A 38 8.52 -7.84 -2.02
C LEU A 38 8.55 -7.01 -3.30
N LYS A 39 8.91 -7.61 -4.45
CA LYS A 39 8.88 -6.94 -5.75
C LYS A 39 7.47 -6.49 -6.14
N LEU A 40 6.48 -7.37 -5.97
CA LEU A 40 5.08 -7.05 -6.25
C LEU A 40 4.57 -5.91 -5.37
N LYS A 41 4.88 -5.94 -4.06
CA LYS A 41 4.53 -4.85 -3.14
C LYS A 41 5.13 -3.50 -3.58
N ARG A 42 6.38 -3.49 -4.06
CA ARG A 42 7.02 -2.27 -4.58
C ARG A 42 6.33 -1.76 -5.84
N GLN A 43 5.96 -2.65 -6.76
CA GLN A 43 5.23 -2.26 -7.98
C GLN A 43 3.86 -1.68 -7.65
N LEU A 44 3.09 -2.33 -6.77
CA LEU A 44 1.80 -1.82 -6.31
C LEU A 44 1.93 -0.47 -5.57
N ALA A 45 2.99 -0.29 -4.79
CA ALA A 45 3.27 0.99 -4.15
C ALA A 45 3.58 2.12 -5.16
N TYR A 46 4.06 1.79 -6.36
CA TYR A 46 4.29 2.74 -7.45
C TYR A 46 3.03 3.01 -8.30
N GLU A 47 2.14 2.02 -8.41
CA GLU A 47 0.86 2.20 -9.11
C GLU A 47 -0.15 3.08 -8.34
N LYS A 48 -0.12 3.05 -7.00
CA LYS A 48 -1.04 3.85 -6.17
C LYS A 48 -0.93 5.37 -6.44
N PRO A 49 0.27 5.99 -6.41
CA PRO A 49 0.43 7.41 -6.75
C PRO A 49 0.00 7.75 -8.18
N LEU A 50 0.16 6.83 -9.14
CA LEU A 50 -0.22 7.05 -10.53
C LEU A 50 -1.74 7.13 -10.70
N ARG A 51 -2.50 6.26 -10.01
CA ARG A 51 -3.98 6.37 -9.98
C ARG A 51 -4.44 7.64 -9.30
N ASP A 52 -3.87 7.96 -8.14
CA ASP A 52 -4.22 9.17 -7.40
C ASP A 52 -3.91 10.46 -8.20
N MET A 53 -2.86 10.44 -9.05
CA MET A 53 -2.54 11.53 -9.99
C MET A 53 -3.52 11.61 -11.17
N GLN A 54 -4.01 10.48 -11.69
CA GLN A 54 -5.00 10.47 -12.78
C GLN A 54 -6.38 10.94 -12.33
N GLU A 55 -6.79 10.64 -11.09
CA GLU A 55 -8.11 10.99 -10.57
C GLU A 55 -8.18 12.44 -10.04
N THR A 56 -7.05 13.02 -9.64
CA THR A 56 -6.98 14.40 -9.10
C THR A 56 -5.81 15.19 -9.72
N PRO A 57 -5.85 15.49 -11.03
CA PRO A 57 -4.74 16.13 -11.73
C PRO A 57 -4.33 17.48 -11.12
N ASN A 58 -5.30 18.26 -10.61
CA ASN A 58 -5.05 19.57 -10.00
C ASN A 58 -4.63 19.49 -8.52
N ALA A 59 -4.51 18.30 -7.92
CA ALA A 59 -4.20 18.15 -6.50
C ALA A 59 -2.80 18.63 -6.08
N TYR A 60 -1.92 18.85 -7.05
CA TYR A 60 -0.55 19.31 -6.83
C TYR A 60 -0.33 20.75 -7.32
N GLU A 61 -1.35 21.40 -7.89
CA GLU A 61 -1.27 22.80 -8.28
C GLU A 61 -1.37 23.71 -7.06
N PRO A 62 -0.67 24.86 -7.06
CA PRO A 62 -0.87 25.88 -6.04
C PRO A 62 -2.31 26.40 -6.13
N TRP A 63 -2.92 26.65 -4.97
CA TRP A 63 -4.24 27.27 -4.92
C TRP A 63 -4.15 28.70 -5.43
N ASP A 64 -5.01 29.06 -6.39
CA ASP A 64 -5.21 30.45 -6.78
C ASP A 64 -6.34 31.12 -5.96
N ASP A 65 -6.41 32.46 -6.04
CA ASP A 65 -7.38 33.25 -5.28
C ASP A 65 -8.83 32.91 -5.65
N ALA A 66 -9.10 32.49 -6.89
CA ALA A 66 -10.44 32.12 -7.34
C ALA A 66 -10.88 30.78 -6.75
N GLN A 67 -9.96 29.80 -6.69
CA GLN A 67 -10.15 28.51 -6.05
C GLN A 67 -10.32 28.64 -4.54
N GLU A 68 -9.56 29.52 -3.87
CA GLU A 68 -9.75 29.79 -2.45
C GLU A 68 -11.12 30.43 -2.17
N LYS A 69 -11.56 31.37 -3.01
CA LYS A 69 -12.89 31.96 -2.90
C LYS A 69 -13.99 30.91 -3.10
N GLN A 70 -13.88 30.09 -4.14
CA GLN A 70 -14.84 29.02 -4.42
C GLN A 70 -14.89 27.97 -3.29
N LEU A 71 -13.73 27.65 -2.68
CA LEU A 71 -13.64 26.79 -1.51
C LEU A 71 -14.41 27.37 -0.32
N ALA A 72 -14.22 28.65 -0.03
CA ALA A 72 -14.91 29.34 1.06
C ALA A 72 -16.42 29.37 0.84
N ASP A 73 -16.86 29.70 -0.38
CA ASP A 73 -18.28 29.77 -0.76
C ASP A 73 -18.96 28.40 -0.61
N LEU A 74 -18.33 27.32 -1.09
CA LEU A 74 -18.89 25.97 -0.96
C LEU A 74 -18.96 25.50 0.49
N TYR A 75 -17.93 25.78 1.29
CA TYR A 75 -17.93 25.42 2.71
C TYR A 75 -19.00 26.19 3.49
N ASN A 76 -19.14 27.49 3.23
CA ASN A 76 -20.18 28.32 3.84
C ASN A 76 -21.59 27.93 3.38
N ALA A 77 -21.73 27.36 2.17
CA ALA A 77 -22.97 26.74 1.70
C ALA A 77 -23.28 25.39 2.37
N GLY A 78 -22.47 24.95 3.34
CA GLY A 78 -22.68 23.72 4.11
C GLY A 78 -22.24 22.45 3.39
N LYS A 79 -21.47 22.55 2.30
CA LYS A 79 -20.93 21.37 1.61
C LYS A 79 -19.90 20.67 2.47
N THR A 80 -19.95 19.34 2.44
CA THR A 80 -18.95 18.50 3.11
C THR A 80 -17.62 18.58 2.37
N ILE A 81 -16.53 18.29 3.09
CA ILE A 81 -15.18 18.23 2.49
C ILE A 81 -15.14 17.24 1.32
N GLU A 82 -15.92 16.15 1.38
CA GLU A 82 -16.00 15.16 0.29
C GLU A 82 -16.69 15.72 -0.96
N GLU A 83 -17.75 16.50 -0.80
CA GLU A 83 -18.39 17.16 -1.95
C GLU A 83 -17.47 18.24 -2.55
N ILE A 84 -16.83 19.04 -1.71
CA ILE A 84 -15.94 20.12 -2.13
C ILE A 84 -14.74 19.57 -2.91
N THR A 85 -14.12 18.50 -2.41
CA THR A 85 -12.96 17.86 -3.07
C THR A 85 -13.31 17.30 -4.44
N LYS A 86 -14.51 16.72 -4.61
CA LYS A 86 -15.01 16.29 -5.92
C LYS A 86 -15.23 17.45 -6.88
N ILE A 87 -15.79 18.57 -6.40
CA ILE A 87 -16.07 19.76 -7.21
C ILE A 87 -14.78 20.44 -7.67
N LEU A 88 -13.82 20.61 -6.76
CA LEU A 88 -12.55 21.29 -7.02
C LEU A 88 -11.45 20.35 -7.56
N GLN A 89 -11.75 19.06 -7.74
CA GLN A 89 -10.82 18.03 -8.19
C GLN A 89 -9.50 17.98 -7.37
N GLY A 90 -9.59 18.32 -6.08
CA GLY A 90 -8.45 18.39 -5.16
C GLY A 90 -8.43 17.23 -4.16
N ARG A 91 -7.35 17.13 -3.38
CA ARG A 91 -7.25 16.14 -2.29
C ARG A 91 -7.95 16.59 -1.01
N HIS A 92 -8.53 15.64 -0.28
CA HIS A 92 -9.12 15.87 1.05
C HIS A 92 -8.14 16.56 2.01
N GLY A 93 -6.88 16.14 2.02
CA GLY A 93 -5.84 16.76 2.86
C GLY A 93 -5.57 18.22 2.50
N GLY A 94 -5.47 18.53 1.20
CA GLY A 94 -5.23 19.89 0.71
C GLY A 94 -6.40 20.83 1.02
N THR A 95 -7.63 20.35 0.81
CA THR A 95 -8.88 21.08 1.11
C THR A 95 -8.98 21.39 2.60
N ARG A 96 -8.74 20.40 3.49
CA ARG A 96 -8.72 20.61 4.95
C ARG A 96 -7.66 21.61 5.38
N ALA A 97 -6.44 21.46 4.88
CA ALA A 97 -5.35 22.37 5.20
C ALA A 97 -5.67 23.81 4.77
N ARG A 98 -6.31 23.99 3.62
CA ARG A 98 -6.69 25.31 3.10
C ARG A 98 -7.84 25.93 3.88
N LEU A 99 -8.90 25.19 4.19
CA LEU A 99 -9.99 25.67 5.05
C LEU A 99 -9.50 26.12 6.44
N LYS A 100 -8.53 25.40 7.00
CA LYS A 100 -7.86 25.80 8.24
C LYS A 100 -7.07 27.10 8.07
N ARG A 101 -6.33 27.25 6.96
CA ARG A 101 -5.58 28.47 6.66
C ARG A 101 -6.49 29.68 6.45
N LEU A 102 -7.69 29.47 5.89
CA LEU A 102 -8.74 30.47 5.75
C LEU A 102 -9.52 30.74 7.05
N GLY A 103 -9.24 30.00 8.13
CA GLY A 103 -9.94 30.14 9.42
C GLY A 103 -11.38 29.60 9.44
N LEU A 104 -11.81 28.90 8.39
CA LEU A 104 -13.18 28.41 8.23
C LEU A 104 -13.43 27.08 8.95
N SER A 105 -12.38 26.26 9.09
CA SER A 105 -12.43 25.03 9.88
C SER A 105 -11.49 25.13 11.07
N ASN A 106 -12.06 25.24 12.27
CA ASN A 106 -11.29 25.13 13.50
C ASN A 106 -11.38 23.69 14.02
N ASN A 107 -10.23 23.07 14.31
CA ASN A 107 -10.10 21.66 14.67
C ASN A 107 -11.18 21.17 15.66
N VAL A 108 -12.09 20.31 15.21
CA VAL A 108 -12.60 19.20 16.02
C VAL A 108 -12.67 17.99 15.10
N TRP A 109 -11.88 16.97 15.42
CA TRP A 109 -11.87 15.69 14.73
C TRP A 109 -13.26 15.04 14.88
N LEU A 110 -13.98 14.89 13.76
CA LEU A 110 -15.05 13.91 13.56
C LEU A 110 -14.69 13.05 12.34
#